data_AF-A0A8T7DLP3-F1
#
_entry.id   AF-A0A8T7DLP3-F1
#
_cell.length_a   1.000
_cell.length_b   1.000
_cell.length_c   1.000
_cell.angle_alpha   90.00
_cell.angle_beta   90.00
_cell.angle_gamma   90.00
#
_symmetry.space_group_name_H-M   'P 1'
#
loop_
_entity.id
_entity.type
_entity.pdbx_description
1 polymer ?
#
loop_
_entity_poly.entity_id
_entity_poly.type
_entity_poly.pdbx_seq_one_letter_code
_entity_poly.pdbx_strand_id
1 'polypeptide(L)'
;MKNMFDESVTEPDRTWLALAAYNVGRGHFRDAQGLAVKLGKNPNLWLDMKGVLPLLSVKDYYKDLTYGYARGNEPVQYVKRIRDYDDILERHFKEQKSPAKAATVASRNYRRYSGL
;
A
#
# COMPACT_ATOMS: atom_id res chain seq x y z
N MET A 1 6.92 -7.07 -9.16
CA MET A 1 7.83 -6.22 -8.36
C MET A 1 8.29 -6.86 -7.05
N LYS A 2 7.57 -7.80 -6.42
CA LYS A 2 7.99 -8.39 -5.12
C LYS A 2 9.37 -9.06 -5.13
N ASN A 3 9.74 -9.74 -6.22
CA ASN A 3 11.05 -10.39 -6.38
C ASN A 3 12.23 -9.41 -6.52
N MET A 4 11.99 -8.09 -6.43
CA MET A 4 13.05 -7.09 -6.40
C MET A 4 13.70 -6.95 -5.02
N PHE A 5 13.04 -7.43 -3.97
CA PHE A 5 13.47 -7.26 -2.58
C PHE A 5 14.07 -8.55 -2.05
N ASP A 6 15.06 -8.42 -1.18
CA ASP A 6 15.66 -9.54 -0.46
C ASP A 6 14.62 -10.26 0.41
N GLU A 7 14.88 -11.52 0.72
CA GLU A 7 14.02 -12.36 1.56
C GLU A 7 13.77 -11.76 2.96
N SER A 8 14.72 -10.97 3.47
CA SER A 8 14.62 -10.25 4.75
C SER A 8 13.58 -9.13 4.77
N VAL A 9 13.14 -8.60 3.62
CA VAL A 9 12.06 -7.60 3.57
C VAL A 9 10.73 -8.30 3.78
N THR A 10 10.21 -8.28 5.01
CA THR A 10 9.00 -9.01 5.38
C THR A 10 7.72 -8.26 5.00
N GLU A 11 6.59 -8.97 5.06
CA GLU A 11 5.28 -8.33 4.94
C GLU A 11 4.93 -7.59 6.24
N PRO A 12 4.23 -6.44 6.18
CA PRO A 12 3.55 -5.89 4.99
C PRO A 12 4.43 -4.97 4.11
N ASP A 13 5.65 -4.64 4.55
CA ASP A 13 6.53 -3.69 3.87
C ASP A 13 6.86 -4.14 2.44
N ARG A 14 7.15 -5.43 2.22
CA ARG A 14 7.42 -5.97 0.88
C ARG A 14 6.31 -5.65 -0.12
N THR A 15 5.05 -5.82 0.27
CA THR A 15 3.91 -5.48 -0.61
C THR A 15 3.86 -3.98 -0.89
N TRP A 16 3.99 -3.14 0.13
CA TRP A 16 3.88 -1.69 -0.03
C TRP A 16 5.00 -1.09 -0.87
N LEU A 17 6.24 -1.55 -0.63
CA LEU A 17 7.40 -1.16 -1.43
C LEU A 17 7.25 -1.63 -2.89
N ALA A 18 6.73 -2.84 -3.12
CA ALA A 18 6.47 -3.34 -4.46
C ALA A 18 5.38 -2.53 -5.20
N LEU A 19 4.31 -2.12 -4.51
CA LEU A 19 3.25 -1.27 -5.08
C LEU A 19 3.77 0.13 -5.41
N ALA A 20 4.59 0.72 -4.53
CA ALA A 20 5.24 2.00 -4.80
C ALA A 20 6.18 1.91 -6.01
N ALA A 21 7.02 0.87 -6.09
CA ALA A 21 7.92 0.63 -7.22
C ALA A 21 7.16 0.37 -8.53
N TYR A 22 5.98 -0.25 -8.46
CA TYR A 22 5.09 -0.41 -9.61
C TYR A 22 4.56 0.93 -10.11
N ASN A 23 4.16 1.83 -9.21
CA ASN A 23 3.61 3.13 -9.56
C ASN A 23 4.68 4.13 -10.07
N VAL A 24 5.80 4.28 -9.36
CA VAL A 24 6.84 5.27 -9.72
C VAL A 24 7.86 4.73 -10.73
N GLY A 25 7.84 3.41 -10.96
CA GLY A 25 8.82 2.72 -11.80
C GLY A 25 10.06 2.29 -11.02
N ARG A 26 10.66 1.16 -11.46
CA ARG A 26 11.80 0.52 -10.79
C ARG A 26 13.04 1.42 -10.70
N GLY A 27 13.31 2.24 -11.71
CA GLY A 27 14.47 3.13 -11.72
C GLY A 27 14.40 4.19 -10.62
N HIS A 28 13.34 4.99 -10.63
CA HIS A 28 13.10 6.00 -9.59
C HIS A 28 12.96 5.40 -8.19
N PHE A 29 12.39 4.20 -8.07
CA PHE A 29 12.32 3.53 -6.76
C PHE A 29 13.72 3.16 -6.22
N ARG A 30 14.64 2.71 -7.09
CA ARG A 30 16.04 2.48 -6.71
C ARG A 30 16.76 3.75 -6.31
N ASP A 31 16.50 4.86 -7.02
CA ASP A 31 17.02 6.17 -6.61
C ASP A 31 16.52 6.55 -5.22
N ALA A 32 15.23 6.34 -4.92
CA ALA A 32 14.70 6.57 -3.58
C ALA A 32 15.34 5.65 -2.52
N GLN A 33 15.61 4.38 -2.83
CA GLN A 33 16.30 3.49 -1.89
C GLN A 33 17.74 3.95 -1.62
N GLY A 34 18.47 4.38 -2.66
CA GLY A 34 19.80 4.96 -2.49
C GLY A 34 19.77 6.26 -1.68
N LEU A 35 18.77 7.12 -1.93
CA LEU A 35 18.56 8.33 -1.15
C LEU A 35 18.21 8.03 0.31
N ALA A 36 17.40 7.01 0.58
CA ALA A 36 17.07 6.58 1.94
C ALA A 36 18.33 6.24 2.73
N VAL A 37 19.23 5.43 2.15
CA VAL A 37 20.52 5.09 2.77
C VAL A 37 21.35 6.34 3.05
N LYS A 38 21.45 7.27 2.08
CA LYS A 38 22.16 8.55 2.27
C LYS A 38 21.60 9.40 3.42
N LEU A 39 20.31 9.29 3.70
CA LEU A 39 19.60 10.01 4.76
C LEU A 39 19.55 9.23 6.09
N GLY A 40 20.26 8.09 6.21
CA GLY A 40 20.23 7.25 7.41
C GLY A 40 18.87 6.57 7.64
N LYS A 41 18.10 6.36 6.57
CA LYS A 41 16.79 5.70 6.57
C LYS A 41 16.91 4.27 6.06
N ASN A 42 16.00 3.40 6.48
CA ASN A 42 15.98 2.02 6.05
C ASN A 42 15.22 1.87 4.72
N PRO A 43 15.88 1.48 3.61
CA PRO A 43 15.23 1.33 2.30
C PRO A 43 14.27 0.13 2.21
N ASN A 44 14.24 -0.71 3.25
CA ASN A 44 13.39 -1.89 3.35
C ASN A 44 12.16 -1.67 4.24
N LEU A 45 11.99 -0.47 4.82
CA LEU A 45 10.79 -0.11 5.58
C LEU A 45 9.94 0.87 4.78
N TRP A 46 8.66 0.55 4.63
CA TRP A 46 7.68 1.44 4.00
C TRP A 46 7.55 2.76 4.73
N LEU A 47 7.61 2.74 6.07
CA LEU A 47 7.49 3.96 6.88
C LEU A 47 8.56 5.00 6.48
N ASP A 48 9.80 4.53 6.32
CA ASP A 48 10.92 5.37 5.91
C ASP A 48 10.81 5.76 4.43
N MET A 49 10.55 4.80 3.56
CA MET A 49 10.43 5.05 2.12
C MET A 49 9.26 5.99 1.77
N LYS A 50 8.17 5.96 2.55
CA LYS A 50 7.05 6.90 2.43
C LYS A 50 7.50 8.34 2.64
N GLY A 51 8.47 8.58 3.53
CA GLY A 51 9.06 9.91 3.76
C GLY A 51 10.08 10.31 2.70
N VAL A 52 10.80 9.34 2.14
CA VAL A 52 11.86 9.58 1.15
C VAL A 52 11.31 9.80 -0.26
N LEU A 53 10.29 9.04 -0.68
CA LEU A 53 9.73 9.11 -2.04
C LEU A 53 9.38 10.54 -2.48
N PRO A 54 8.68 11.38 -1.69
CA PRO A 54 8.40 12.77 -2.06
C PRO A 54 9.62 13.62 -2.41
N LEU A 55 10.79 13.31 -1.83
CA LEU A 55 12.03 14.05 -2.07
C LEU A 55 12.53 13.90 -3.51
N LEU A 56 12.10 12.87 -4.24
CA LEU A 56 12.38 12.72 -5.68
C LEU A 56 11.83 13.88 -6.54
N SER A 57 10.93 14.70 -5.98
CA SER A 57 10.39 15.89 -6.65
C SER A 57 11.11 17.19 -6.27
N VAL A 58 12.05 17.14 -5.31
CA VAL A 58 12.77 18.31 -4.79
C VAL A 58 14.14 18.41 -5.44
N LYS A 59 14.44 19.55 -6.08
CA LYS A 59 15.64 19.76 -6.91
C LYS A 59 16.95 19.44 -6.21
N ASP A 60 17.07 19.81 -4.93
CA ASP A 60 18.28 19.56 -4.16
C ASP A 60 18.57 18.08 -3.95
N TYR A 61 17.55 17.23 -4.04
CA TYR A 61 17.68 15.78 -3.92
C TYR A 61 17.77 15.09 -5.27
N TYR A 62 16.93 15.44 -6.25
CA TYR A 62 16.85 14.67 -7.50
C TYR A 62 17.98 14.95 -8.48
N LYS A 63 18.65 16.11 -8.40
CA LYS A 63 19.68 16.52 -9.37
C LYS A 63 20.85 15.53 -9.48
N ASP A 64 21.14 14.80 -8.41
CA ASP A 64 22.25 13.85 -8.30
C ASP A 64 21.78 12.38 -8.37
N LEU A 65 20.51 12.13 -8.73
CA LEU A 65 19.94 10.80 -8.87
C LEU A 65 20.06 10.30 -10.33
N THR A 66 20.18 8.99 -10.52
CA THR A 66 20.43 8.39 -11.84
C THR A 66 19.27 8.60 -12.82
N TYR A 67 18.04 8.45 -12.34
CA TYR A 67 16.82 8.65 -13.14
C TYR A 67 16.21 10.04 -12.91
N GLY A 68 16.77 10.85 -12.00
CA GLY A 68 16.40 12.24 -11.81
C GLY A 68 15.02 12.45 -11.20
N TYR A 69 14.35 13.52 -11.64
CA TYR A 69 13.05 13.94 -11.11
C TYR A 69 11.98 12.86 -11.26
N ALA A 70 11.21 12.65 -10.18
CA ALA A 70 9.99 11.86 -10.21
C ALA A 70 8.89 12.51 -9.37
N ARG A 71 7.62 12.23 -9.71
CA ARG A 71 6.46 12.63 -8.91
C ARG A 71 6.34 11.77 -7.65
N GLY A 72 7.25 11.97 -6.71
CA GLY A 72 7.43 11.15 -5.52
C GLY A 72 6.22 11.01 -4.59
N ASN A 73 5.26 11.94 -4.64
CA ASN A 73 4.02 11.85 -3.86
C ASN A 73 3.02 10.84 -4.45
N GLU A 74 3.02 10.62 -5.77
CA GLU A 74 2.10 9.69 -6.43
C GLU A 74 2.18 8.25 -5.89
N PRO A 75 3.36 7.62 -5.73
CA PRO A 75 3.44 6.27 -5.19
C PRO A 75 2.97 6.18 -3.73
N VAL A 76 3.16 7.23 -2.93
CA VAL A 76 2.67 7.30 -1.56
C VAL A 76 1.14 7.31 -1.53
N GLN A 77 0.52 8.15 -2.36
CA GLN A 77 -0.94 8.22 -2.46
C GLN A 77 -1.52 6.95 -3.07
N TYR A 78 -0.86 6.35 -4.05
CA TYR A 78 -1.26 5.09 -4.65
C TYR A 78 -1.33 3.96 -3.62
N VAL A 79 -0.27 3.75 -2.83
CA VAL A 79 -0.25 2.73 -1.76
C VAL A 79 -1.32 3.03 -0.70
N LYS A 80 -1.50 4.31 -0.33
CA LYS A 80 -2.55 4.70 0.62
C LYS A 80 -3.94 4.31 0.12
N ARG A 81 -4.29 4.65 -1.12
CA ARG A 81 -5.60 4.34 -1.72
C ARG A 81 -5.89 2.85 -1.76
N ILE A 82 -4.88 2.02 -2.09
CA ILE A 82 -5.03 0.56 -2.09
C ILE A 82 -5.35 0.05 -0.68
N ARG A 83 -4.62 0.53 0.33
CA ARG A 83 -4.87 0.16 1.74
C ARG A 83 -6.23 0.61 2.23
N ASP A 84 -6.62 1.85 1.91
CA ASP A 84 -7.94 2.37 2.27
C ASP A 84 -9.07 1.51 1.66
N TYR A 85 -8.90 1.06 0.40
CA TYR A 85 -9.86 0.19 -0.27
C TYR A 85 -9.89 -1.22 0.33
N ASP A 86 -8.73 -1.80 0.62
CA ASP A 86 -8.60 -3.10 1.28
C ASP A 86 -9.29 -3.10 2.65
N ASP A 87 -9.07 -2.05 3.45
CA ASP A 87 -9.75 -1.84 4.73
C ASP A 87 -11.28 -1.76 4.58
N ILE A 88 -11.78 -1.07 3.55
CA ILE A 88 -13.22 -0.98 3.27
C ILE A 88 -13.78 -2.36 2.90
N LEU A 89 -13.09 -3.11 2.04
CA LEU A 89 -13.50 -4.45 1.64
C LEU A 89 -13.53 -5.40 2.84
N GLU A 90 -12.49 -5.39 3.66
CA GLU A 90 -12.44 -6.21 4.87
C GLU A 90 -13.62 -5.92 5.80
N ARG A 91 -13.92 -4.64 6.06
CA ARG A 91 -15.06 -4.26 6.90
C ARG A 91 -16.37 -4.73 6.28
N HIS A 92 -16.55 -4.53 4.99
CA HIS A 92 -17.76 -4.96 4.28
C HIS A 92 -17.98 -6.47 4.39
N PHE A 93 -16.94 -7.28 4.19
CA PHE A 93 -17.04 -8.74 4.31
C PHE A 93 -17.21 -9.20 5.76
N LYS A 94 -16.56 -8.54 6.73
CA LYS A 94 -16.76 -8.81 8.17
C LYS A 94 -18.21 -8.55 8.58
N GLU A 95 -18.80 -7.44 8.12
CA GLU A 95 -20.20 -7.13 8.37
C GLU A 95 -21.16 -8.15 7.74
N GLN A 96 -20.91 -8.57 6.48
CA GLN A 96 -21.74 -9.58 5.84
C GLN A 96 -21.72 -10.93 6.57
N LYS A 97 -20.57 -11.33 7.11
CA LYS A 97 -20.41 -12.56 7.89
C LYS A 97 -20.91 -12.45 9.34
N SER A 98 -21.40 -11.28 9.77
CA SER A 98 -21.87 -11.09 11.15
C SER A 98 -23.09 -11.99 11.44
N PRO A 99 -23.08 -12.75 12.55
CA PRO A 99 -24.19 -13.63 12.92
C PRO A 99 -25.50 -12.85 13.12
N ALA A 100 -25.45 -11.57 13.45
CA ALA A 100 -26.63 -10.72 13.54
C ALA A 100 -27.30 -10.47 12.17
N LYS A 101 -26.52 -10.23 11.11
CA LYS A 101 -27.04 -10.10 9.73
C LYS A 101 -27.53 -11.45 9.21
N ALA A 102 -26.79 -12.54 9.47
CA ALA A 102 -27.20 -13.89 9.10
C ALA A 102 -28.52 -14.31 9.77
N ALA A 103 -28.67 -14.05 11.08
CA ALA A 103 -29.90 -14.32 11.84
C ALA A 103 -31.07 -13.44 11.37
N THR A 104 -30.83 -12.17 11.02
CA THR A 104 -31.86 -11.28 10.48
C THR A 104 -32.38 -11.80 9.14
N VAL A 105 -31.50 -12.18 8.21
CA VAL A 105 -31.89 -12.76 6.92
C VAL A 105 -32.63 -14.09 7.12
N ALA A 106 -32.14 -14.96 8.00
CA ALA A 106 -32.79 -16.23 8.33
C ALA A 106 -34.21 -16.02 8.92
N SER A 107 -34.38 -15.10 9.86
CA SER A 107 -35.68 -14.79 10.47
C SER A 107 -36.69 -14.19 9.46
N ARG A 108 -36.19 -13.37 8.51
CA ARG A 108 -37.01 -12.72 7.49
C ARG A 108 -37.46 -13.72 6.43
N ASN A 109 -36.60 -14.67 6.08
CA ASN A 109 -36.94 -15.79 5.22
C ASN A 109 -37.92 -16.73 5.91
N TYR A 110 -37.68 -17.12 7.17
CA TYR A 110 -38.59 -17.98 7.93
C TYR A 110 -40.02 -17.42 7.95
N ARG A 111 -40.22 -16.16 8.37
CA ARG A 111 -41.55 -15.50 8.35
C ARG A 111 -42.22 -15.42 6.96
N ARG A 112 -41.44 -15.52 5.89
CA ARG A 112 -41.94 -15.52 4.51
C ARG A 112 -42.40 -16.92 4.05
N TYR A 113 -41.83 -17.98 4.63
CA TYR A 113 -42.16 -19.37 4.33
C TYR A 113 -43.16 -19.99 5.33
N SER A 114 -43.23 -19.49 6.56
CA SER A 114 -44.19 -19.93 7.58
C SER A 114 -45.46 -19.07 7.60
N GLY A 115 -45.92 -18.60 6.45
CA GLY A 115 -47.26 -18.04 6.28
C GLY A 115 -48.35 -19.11 6.41
N LEU A 116 -48.50 -19.63 7.63
CA LEU A 116 -49.68 -20.20 8.27
C LEU A 116 -49.76 -19.56 9.66
#